data_AF-A0A5R8KBY2-F1
#
_entry.id   AF-A0A5R8KBY2-F1
#
_cell.length_a   1.000
_cell.length_b   1.000
_cell.length_c   1.000
_cell.angle_alpha   90.00
_cell.angle_beta   90.00
_cell.angle_gamma   90.00
#
_symmetry.space_group_name_H-M   'P 1'
#
loop_
_entity.id
_entity.type
_entity.pdbx_description
1 polymer ?
#
loop_
_entity_poly.entity_id
_entity_poly.type
_entity_poly.pdbx_seq_one_letter_code
_entity_poly.pdbx_strand_id
1 'polypeptide(L)'
;MITCGWCSTHYQHWQNRCDSCGGPMPPMPGMAIGAPPPPAPRSVPSGFPLRVLLTNNIASIIGAIIFGAGAFMTLMFLVAGNWGALFPGLFALGGFLVLRFGIKQGRSTLHAFRDGIAVEGKVHQVSKDTTTTVNGEHPWKLVYHFRVADHLHQGVLISFDSTLSKRVSGQPLWVLYVPENPEKNTLYPPVK
;
A
#
# COMPACT_ATOMS: atom_id res chain seq x y z
N MET A 1 -7.96 18.17 -0.96
CA MET A 1 -6.50 18.00 -0.81
C MET A 1 -6.09 16.80 -1.63
N ILE A 2 -5.03 16.91 -2.43
CA ILE A 2 -4.52 15.83 -3.29
C ILE A 2 -3.24 15.31 -2.65
N THR A 3 -3.10 14.00 -2.49
CA THR A 3 -1.95 13.41 -1.78
C THR A 3 -1.07 12.63 -2.75
N CYS A 4 0.24 12.87 -2.70
CA CYS A 4 1.19 12.08 -3.45
C CYS A 4 1.26 10.65 -2.88
N GLY A 5 0.94 9.63 -3.67
CA GLY A 5 1.04 8.23 -3.22
C GLY A 5 2.47 7.75 -2.95
N TRP A 6 3.49 8.44 -3.48
CA TRP A 6 4.90 8.07 -3.29
C TRP A 6 5.47 8.57 -1.95
N CYS A 7 5.23 9.83 -1.60
CA CYS A 7 5.85 10.50 -0.46
C CYS A 7 4.85 11.18 0.48
N SER A 8 3.54 11.03 0.25
CA SER A 8 2.48 11.60 1.08
C SER A 8 2.51 13.13 1.22
N THR A 9 3.25 13.84 0.36
CA THR A 9 3.14 15.29 0.25
C THR A 9 1.76 15.67 -0.26
N HIS A 10 1.17 16.69 0.34
CA HIS A 10 -0.18 17.14 0.02
C HIS A 10 -0.18 18.44 -0.78
N TYR A 11 -1.14 18.53 -1.69
CA TYR A 11 -1.29 19.65 -2.62
C TYR A 11 -2.72 20.19 -2.61
N GLN A 12 -2.85 21.50 -2.81
CA GLN A 12 -4.15 22.16 -3.02
C GLN A 12 -4.59 22.07 -4.48
N HIS A 13 -3.64 22.20 -5.41
CA HIS A 13 -3.86 22.12 -6.85
C HIS A 13 -3.20 20.86 -7.42
N TRP A 14 -3.81 20.29 -8.45
CA TRP A 14 -3.25 19.11 -9.11
C TRP A 14 -2.04 19.50 -9.96
N GLN A 15 -1.05 18.61 -9.97
CA GLN A 15 0.13 18.67 -10.81
C GLN A 15 0.50 17.25 -11.26
N ASN A 16 1.19 17.13 -12.38
CA ASN A 16 1.52 15.83 -12.99
C ASN A 16 2.70 15.09 -12.31
N ARG A 17 3.55 15.80 -11.55
CA ARG A 17 4.70 15.27 -10.81
C ARG A 17 4.76 15.88 -9.42
N CYS A 18 5.23 15.12 -8.44
CA CYS A 18 5.44 15.61 -7.08
C CYS A 18 6.79 16.34 -6.96
N ASP A 19 6.79 17.55 -6.41
CA ASP A 19 8.01 18.36 -6.24
C ASP A 19 8.96 17.79 -5.18
N SER A 20 8.43 17.05 -4.20
CA SER A 20 9.24 16.51 -3.10
C SER A 20 10.00 15.25 -3.50
N CYS A 21 9.39 14.36 -4.29
CA CYS A 21 9.99 13.06 -4.63
C CYS A 21 10.15 12.80 -6.13
N GLY A 22 9.70 13.70 -7.00
CA GLY A 22 9.75 13.58 -8.46
C GLY A 22 8.81 12.54 -9.07
N GLY A 23 8.03 11.83 -8.26
CA GLY A 23 7.16 10.75 -8.70
C GLY A 23 5.94 11.27 -9.48
N PRO A 24 5.44 10.53 -10.50
CA PRO A 24 4.25 10.91 -11.23
C PRO A 24 3.02 10.87 -10.32
N MET A 25 2.10 11.81 -10.49
CA MET A 25 0.85 11.90 -9.73
C MET A 25 -0.28 11.20 -10.48
N PRO A 26 -1.22 10.54 -9.77
CA PRO A 26 -2.35 9.91 -10.43
C PRO A 26 -3.21 10.95 -11.17
N PRO A 27 -3.75 10.61 -12.36
CA PRO A 27 -4.67 11.49 -13.06
C PRO A 27 -5.92 11.70 -12.21
N MET A 28 -6.44 12.93 -12.20
CA MET A 28 -7.67 13.24 -11.49
C MET A 28 -8.86 12.54 -12.15
N PRO A 29 -9.94 12.32 -11.40
CA PRO A 29 -11.19 11.83 -11.96
C PRO A 29 -11.65 12.67 -13.15
N GLY A 30 -11.98 12.01 -14.27
CA GLY A 30 -12.35 12.67 -15.53
C GLY A 30 -11.19 13.00 -16.47
N MET A 31 -9.94 12.90 -16.03
CA MET A 31 -8.77 13.04 -16.92
C MET A 31 -8.49 11.73 -17.68
N ALA A 32 -7.83 11.85 -18.83
CA ALA A 32 -7.27 10.70 -19.53
C ALA A 32 -6.23 9.97 -18.65
N ILE A 33 -6.09 8.66 -18.86
CA ILE A 33 -5.21 7.76 -18.08
C ILE A 33 -3.73 8.20 -18.09
N GLY A 34 -3.31 8.96 -19.10
CA GLY A 34 -1.94 9.41 -19.29
C GLY A 34 -1.05 8.35 -19.94
N ALA A 35 0.24 8.65 -20.07
CA ALA A 35 1.21 7.73 -20.68
C ALA A 35 1.33 6.42 -19.86
N PRO A 36 1.62 5.29 -20.51
CA PRO A 36 1.88 4.04 -19.81
C PRO A 36 3.07 4.17 -18.85
N PRO A 37 3.09 3.38 -17.76
CA PRO A 37 4.25 3.28 -16.89
C PRO A 37 5.51 2.89 -17.70
N PRO A 38 6.71 3.32 -17.28
CA PRO A 38 7.95 2.88 -17.93
C PRO A 38 8.08 1.35 -17.90
N PRO A 39 8.86 0.73 -18.80
CA PRO A 39 9.08 -0.71 -18.78
C PRO A 39 9.75 -1.16 -17.47
N ALA A 40 9.48 -2.40 -17.07
CA ALA A 40 10.18 -3.03 -15.95
C ALA A 40 11.64 -3.35 -16.34
N PRO A 41 12.62 -3.27 -15.42
CA PRO A 41 12.49 -2.86 -14.02
C PRO A 41 12.38 -1.33 -13.86
N ARG A 42 11.41 -0.86 -13.08
CA ARG A 42 11.13 0.57 -12.87
C ARG A 42 11.92 1.13 -11.68
N SER A 43 12.45 2.33 -11.85
CA SER A 43 12.97 3.12 -10.74
C SER A 43 11.83 3.63 -9.86
N VAL A 44 11.86 3.30 -8.56
CA VAL A 44 10.95 3.86 -7.55
C VAL A 44 11.68 4.94 -6.74
N PRO A 45 11.00 6.01 -6.29
CA PRO A 45 11.61 7.02 -5.43
C PRO A 45 12.27 6.39 -4.20
N SER A 46 13.44 6.87 -3.79
CA SER A 46 14.30 6.22 -2.78
C SER A 46 13.63 5.99 -1.41
N GLY A 47 12.75 6.91 -0.98
CA GLY A 47 12.00 6.78 0.28
C GLY A 47 10.77 5.88 0.21
N PHE A 48 10.28 5.57 -1.00
CA PHE A 48 9.04 4.79 -1.18
C PHE A 48 9.16 3.34 -0.66
N PRO A 49 10.24 2.59 -0.95
CA PRO A 49 10.42 1.24 -0.40
C PRO A 49 10.31 1.17 1.12
N LEU A 50 11.02 2.04 1.83
CA LEU A 50 11.02 2.04 3.29
C LEU A 50 9.61 2.32 3.84
N ARG A 51 8.88 3.26 3.21
CA ARG A 51 7.52 3.59 3.61
C ARG A 51 6.56 2.43 3.39
N VAL A 52 6.61 1.77 2.23
CA VAL A 52 5.76 0.61 1.94
C VAL A 52 6.05 -0.57 2.88
N LEU A 53 7.31 -0.74 3.29
CA LEU A 53 7.70 -1.84 4.18
C LEU A 53 7.36 -1.57 5.64
N LEU A 54 7.52 -0.32 6.10
CA LEU A 54 7.46 0.02 7.53
C LEU A 54 6.36 1.02 7.87
N THR A 55 6.33 2.21 7.26
CA THR A 55 5.49 3.32 7.77
C THR A 55 4.06 3.35 7.23
N ASN A 56 3.79 2.74 6.09
CA ASN A 56 2.46 2.61 5.48
C ASN A 56 1.88 1.20 5.66
N ASN A 57 2.54 0.36 6.46
CA ASN A 57 2.16 -1.03 6.66
C ASN A 57 1.82 -1.26 8.13
N ILE A 58 0.53 -1.20 8.45
CA ILE A 58 0.03 -1.29 9.83
C ILE A 58 0.50 -2.58 10.51
N ALA A 59 0.53 -3.72 9.79
CA ALA A 59 1.05 -4.98 10.33
C ALA A 59 2.53 -4.87 10.71
N SER A 60 3.38 -4.26 9.86
CA SER A 60 4.78 -4.00 10.21
C SER A 60 4.92 -3.09 11.43
N ILE A 61 4.12 -2.02 11.53
CA ILE A 61 4.18 -1.08 12.67
C ILE A 61 3.81 -1.79 13.97
N ILE A 62 2.64 -2.45 14.00
CA ILE A 62 2.14 -3.16 15.18
C ILE A 62 3.13 -4.28 15.56
N GLY A 63 3.60 -5.05 14.58
CA GLY A 63 4.57 -6.10 14.79
C GLY A 63 5.88 -5.59 15.38
N ALA A 64 6.40 -4.47 14.88
CA ALA A 64 7.63 -3.85 15.39
C ALA A 64 7.48 -3.35 16.84
N ILE A 65 6.35 -2.71 17.18
CA ILE A 65 6.07 -2.22 18.54
C ILE A 65 5.97 -3.40 19.52
N ILE A 66 5.16 -4.41 19.19
CA ILE A 66 4.97 -5.58 20.07
C ILE A 66 6.28 -6.37 20.21
N PHE A 67 7.02 -6.57 19.11
CA PHE A 67 8.31 -7.24 19.14
C PHE A 67 9.31 -6.48 20.01
N GLY A 68 9.46 -5.17 19.80
CA GLY A 68 10.40 -4.34 20.55
C GLY A 68 10.10 -4.32 22.04
N ALA A 69 8.85 -4.06 22.41
CA ALA A 69 8.43 -4.05 23.82
C ALA A 69 8.56 -5.43 24.47
N GLY A 70 8.09 -6.48 23.79
CA GLY A 70 8.19 -7.87 24.26
C GLY A 70 9.64 -8.30 24.46
N ALA A 71 10.49 -8.12 23.45
CA ALA A 71 11.90 -8.52 23.50
C ALA A 71 12.66 -7.77 24.60
N PHE A 72 12.41 -6.47 24.77
CA PHE A 72 12.99 -5.68 25.84
C PHE A 72 12.60 -6.22 27.23
N MET A 73 11.30 -6.48 27.46
CA MET A 73 10.84 -7.05 28.73
C MET A 73 11.37 -8.46 28.97
N THR A 74 11.40 -9.32 27.95
CA THR A 74 11.98 -10.66 28.05
C THR A 74 13.43 -10.60 28.50
N LEU A 75 14.23 -9.72 27.89
CA LEU A 75 15.63 -9.55 28.25
C LEU A 75 15.79 -9.13 29.72
N MET A 76 15.00 -8.17 30.19
CA MET A 76 15.03 -7.73 31.60
C MET A 76 14.73 -8.87 32.57
N PHE A 77 13.72 -9.70 32.28
CA PHE A 77 13.36 -10.82 33.16
C PHE A 77 14.39 -11.95 33.12
N LEU A 78 14.99 -12.23 31.96
CA LEU A 78 16.08 -13.21 31.84
C LEU A 78 17.31 -12.78 32.65
N VAL A 79 17.70 -11.50 32.56
CA VAL A 79 18.81 -10.95 33.36
C VAL A 79 18.52 -11.05 34.86
N ALA A 80 17.26 -10.90 35.26
CA ALA A 80 16.83 -11.07 36.65
C ALA A 80 16.71 -12.55 37.09
N GLY A 81 16.98 -13.53 36.21
CA GLY A 81 16.80 -14.96 36.50
C GLY A 81 15.34 -15.37 36.73
N ASN A 82 14.39 -14.58 36.22
CA ASN A 82 12.96 -14.77 36.45
C ASN A 82 12.29 -15.53 35.30
N TRP A 83 11.71 -16.69 35.60
CA TRP A 83 10.93 -17.51 34.66
C TRP A 83 9.72 -16.79 34.04
N GLY A 84 9.26 -15.70 34.65
CA GLY A 84 8.28 -14.78 34.08
C GLY A 84 8.67 -14.22 32.70
N ALA A 85 9.95 -14.33 32.28
CA ALA A 85 10.42 -13.98 30.95
C ALA A 85 9.68 -14.68 29.79
N LEU A 86 9.07 -15.84 30.04
CA LEU A 86 8.33 -16.59 29.03
C LEU A 86 7.12 -15.79 28.49
N PHE A 87 6.42 -15.07 29.37
CA PHE A 87 5.24 -14.30 28.98
C PHE A 87 5.57 -13.18 27.98
N PRO A 88 6.45 -12.20 28.26
CA PRO A 88 6.87 -11.22 27.26
C PRO A 88 7.58 -11.88 26.07
N GLY A 89 8.19 -13.06 26.27
CA GLY A 89 8.82 -13.82 25.19
C GLY A 89 7.82 -14.28 24.12
N LEU A 90 6.63 -14.71 24.53
CA LEU A 90 5.54 -15.04 23.61
C LEU A 90 5.07 -13.80 22.83
N PHE A 91 4.98 -12.63 23.48
CA PHE A 91 4.66 -11.38 22.78
C PHE A 91 5.75 -11.00 21.78
N ALA A 92 7.03 -11.13 22.14
CA ALA A 92 8.13 -10.89 21.22
C ALA A 92 8.01 -11.79 19.98
N LEU A 93 7.78 -13.10 20.18
CA LEU A 93 7.59 -14.05 19.08
C LEU A 93 6.38 -13.67 18.20
N GLY A 94 5.23 -13.36 18.82
CA GLY A 94 4.03 -12.94 18.10
C GLY A 94 4.27 -11.66 17.29
N GLY A 95 4.86 -10.64 17.89
CA GLY A 95 5.24 -9.39 17.22
C GLY A 95 6.19 -9.63 16.03
N PHE A 96 7.18 -10.51 16.19
CA PHE A 96 8.09 -10.88 15.11
C PHE A 96 7.37 -11.53 13.92
N LEU A 97 6.42 -12.44 14.18
CA LEU A 97 5.65 -13.09 13.12
C LEU A 97 4.78 -12.09 12.35
N VAL A 98 4.10 -11.18 13.06
CA VAL A 98 3.30 -10.12 12.45
C VAL A 98 4.16 -9.15 11.65
N LEU A 99 5.33 -8.75 12.17
CA LEU A 99 6.30 -7.91 11.46
C LEU A 99 6.79 -8.58 10.18
N ARG A 100 7.16 -9.87 10.25
CA ARG A 100 7.58 -10.66 9.09
C ARG A 100 6.47 -10.74 8.04
N PHE A 101 5.22 -10.92 8.46
CA PHE A 101 4.06 -10.91 7.57
C PHE A 101 3.90 -9.56 6.87
N GLY A 102 3.94 -8.45 7.62
CA GLY A 102 3.86 -7.09 7.09
C GLY A 102 4.96 -6.83 6.05
N ILE A 103 6.22 -7.14 6.39
CA ILE A 103 7.36 -6.97 5.45
C ILE A 103 7.16 -7.81 4.18
N LYS A 104 6.67 -9.05 4.29
CA LYS A 104 6.39 -9.91 3.13
C LYS A 104 5.32 -9.28 2.23
N GLN A 105 4.25 -8.73 2.81
CA GLN A 105 3.20 -8.03 2.06
C GLN A 105 3.76 -6.79 1.35
N GLY A 106 4.52 -5.94 2.06
CA GLY A 106 5.12 -4.74 1.47
C GLY A 106 6.12 -5.05 0.35
N ARG A 107 6.91 -6.12 0.48
CA ARG A 107 7.80 -6.61 -0.60
C ARG A 107 7.03 -7.04 -1.84
N SER A 108 5.87 -7.68 -1.66
CA SER A 108 4.99 -8.06 -2.77
C SER A 108 4.49 -6.84 -3.53
N THR A 109 4.07 -5.80 -2.83
CA THR A 109 3.66 -4.53 -3.43
C THR A 109 4.81 -3.85 -4.17
N LEU A 110 6.01 -3.81 -3.57
CA LEU A 110 7.20 -3.24 -4.21
C LEU A 110 7.65 -4.02 -5.45
N HIS A 111 7.50 -5.34 -5.43
CA HIS A 111 7.78 -6.18 -6.59
C HIS A 111 6.83 -5.86 -7.75
N ALA A 112 5.53 -5.66 -7.48
CA ALA A 112 4.60 -5.18 -8.51
C ALA A 112 5.00 -3.80 -9.08
N PHE A 113 5.44 -2.86 -8.22
CA PHE A 113 5.90 -1.54 -8.70
C PHE A 113 7.17 -1.62 -9.56
N ARG A 114 8.17 -2.39 -9.12
CA ARG A 114 9.47 -2.50 -9.80
C ARG A 114 9.39 -3.36 -11.04
N ASP A 115 8.86 -4.57 -10.89
CA ASP A 115 9.02 -5.64 -11.88
C ASP A 115 7.69 -6.04 -12.53
N GLY A 116 6.55 -5.56 -12.02
CA GLY A 116 5.23 -5.91 -12.55
C GLY A 116 5.02 -5.43 -13.99
N ILE A 117 4.15 -6.09 -14.74
CA ILE A 117 3.78 -5.70 -16.09
C ILE A 117 2.64 -4.68 -16.00
N ALA A 118 2.71 -3.64 -16.83
CA ALA A 118 1.65 -2.64 -16.92
C ALA A 118 0.52 -3.12 -17.84
N VAL A 119 -0.71 -2.95 -17.39
CA VAL A 119 -1.91 -3.24 -18.18
C VAL A 119 -2.97 -2.18 -17.91
N GLU A 120 -3.80 -1.90 -18.91
CA GLU A 120 -4.97 -1.05 -18.74
C GLU A 120 -6.03 -1.81 -17.95
N GLY A 121 -6.47 -1.20 -16.84
CA GLY A 121 -7.64 -1.62 -16.09
C GLY A 121 -8.72 -0.55 -16.10
N LYS A 122 -9.87 -0.88 -15.54
CA LYS A 122 -11.00 0.04 -15.42
C LYS A 122 -11.56 0.01 -14.00
N VAL A 123 -11.99 1.17 -13.53
CA VAL A 123 -12.77 1.28 -12.29
C VAL A 123 -14.05 0.46 -12.45
N HIS A 124 -14.29 -0.46 -11.54
CA HIS A 124 -15.54 -1.24 -11.49
C HIS A 124 -16.55 -0.55 -10.59
N GLN A 125 -16.15 -0.29 -9.34
CA GLN A 125 -17.02 0.28 -8.31
C GLN A 125 -16.21 1.16 -7.35
N VAL A 126 -16.83 2.26 -6.92
CA VAL A 126 -16.35 3.09 -5.80
C VAL A 126 -17.44 3.10 -4.74
N SER A 127 -17.11 2.75 -3.51
CA SER A 127 -18.04 2.77 -2.37
C SER A 127 -17.32 3.23 -1.10
N LYS A 128 -18.07 3.65 -0.08
CA LYS A 128 -17.49 3.78 1.27
C LYS A 128 -17.36 2.40 1.90
N ASP A 129 -16.28 2.16 2.61
CA ASP A 129 -16.12 0.98 3.45
C ASP A 129 -16.63 1.28 4.87
N THR A 130 -17.83 0.79 5.17
CA THR A 130 -18.49 1.01 6.47
C THR A 130 -17.96 0.09 7.57
N THR A 131 -17.07 -0.85 7.26
CA THR A 131 -16.49 -1.77 8.26
C THR A 131 -15.42 -1.11 9.12
N THR A 132 -14.84 -0.01 8.64
CA THR A 132 -13.77 0.72 9.32
C THR A 132 -14.14 2.19 9.45
N THR A 133 -13.85 2.77 10.61
CA THR A 133 -14.06 4.20 10.89
C THR A 133 -12.82 4.76 11.58
N VAL A 134 -12.32 5.90 11.11
CA VAL A 134 -11.22 6.64 11.74
C VAL A 134 -11.68 8.09 11.87
N ASN A 135 -11.70 8.63 13.10
CA ASN A 135 -12.17 9.99 13.39
C ASN A 135 -13.58 10.31 12.83
N GLY A 136 -14.48 9.32 12.83
CA GLY A 136 -15.84 9.48 12.30
C GLY A 136 -15.94 9.41 10.77
N GLU A 137 -14.82 9.21 10.07
CA GLU A 137 -14.80 9.07 8.61
C GLU A 137 -14.58 7.61 8.19
N HIS A 138 -15.25 7.22 7.10
CA HIS A 138 -15.11 5.92 6.46
C HIS A 138 -14.18 6.03 5.25
N PRO A 139 -13.23 5.11 5.04
CA PRO A 139 -12.40 5.13 3.86
C PRO A 139 -13.21 4.76 2.62
N TRP A 140 -12.72 5.18 1.45
CA TRP A 140 -13.24 4.79 0.15
C TRP A 140 -12.62 3.47 -0.29
N LYS A 141 -13.45 2.56 -0.77
CA LYS A 141 -13.09 1.30 -1.42
C LYS A 141 -13.29 1.45 -2.92
N LEU A 142 -12.19 1.36 -3.66
CA LEU A 142 -12.15 1.32 -5.10
C LEU A 142 -11.89 -0.12 -5.54
N VAL A 143 -12.84 -0.71 -6.26
CA VAL A 143 -12.70 -2.00 -6.94
C VAL A 143 -12.42 -1.73 -8.41
N TYR A 144 -11.42 -2.39 -8.98
CA TYR A 144 -11.06 -2.26 -10.37
C TYR A 144 -10.82 -3.63 -11.01
N HIS A 145 -11.05 -3.69 -12.33
CA HIS A 145 -10.84 -4.90 -13.12
C HIS A 145 -9.80 -4.67 -14.21
N PHE A 146 -9.02 -5.71 -14.51
CA PHE A 146 -8.05 -5.72 -15.59
C PHE A 146 -7.98 -7.13 -16.20
N ARG A 147 -7.49 -7.24 -17.44
CA ARG A 147 -7.44 -8.52 -18.15
C ARG A 147 -6.00 -8.97 -18.40
N VAL A 148 -5.73 -10.25 -18.15
CA VAL A 148 -4.45 -10.90 -18.46
C VAL A 148 -4.75 -12.26 -19.07
N ALA A 149 -4.25 -12.54 -20.27
CA ALA A 149 -4.45 -13.82 -20.97
C ALA A 149 -5.92 -14.31 -20.92
N ASP A 150 -6.86 -13.45 -21.32
CA ASP A 150 -8.32 -13.66 -21.31
C ASP A 150 -9.01 -13.86 -19.95
N HIS A 151 -8.26 -13.80 -18.84
CA HIS A 151 -8.82 -13.85 -17.50
C HIS A 151 -9.07 -12.45 -16.95
N LEU A 152 -10.24 -12.24 -16.36
CA LEU A 152 -10.59 -11.01 -15.67
C LEU A 152 -10.12 -11.10 -14.23
N HIS A 153 -9.20 -10.22 -13.84
CA HIS A 153 -8.72 -10.10 -12.46
C HIS A 153 -9.33 -8.88 -11.79
N GLN A 154 -9.42 -8.95 -10.47
CA GLN A 154 -9.93 -7.88 -9.63
C GLN A 154 -8.86 -7.39 -8.66
N GLY A 155 -8.70 -6.07 -8.60
CA GLY A 155 -7.93 -5.41 -7.56
C GLY A 155 -8.83 -4.58 -6.67
N VAL A 156 -8.37 -4.36 -5.43
CA VAL A 156 -9.06 -3.52 -4.44
C VAL A 156 -8.06 -2.53 -3.86
N LEU A 157 -8.45 -1.26 -3.80
CA LEU A 157 -7.76 -0.19 -3.08
C LEU A 157 -8.68 0.36 -2.01
N ILE A 158 -8.19 0.51 -0.79
CA ILE A 158 -8.87 1.20 0.30
C ILE A 158 -8.04 2.42 0.67
N SER A 159 -8.66 3.60 0.71
CA SER A 159 -7.96 4.86 0.99
C SER A 159 -8.90 5.94 1.54
N PHE A 160 -8.35 6.86 2.33
CA PHE A 160 -9.07 8.04 2.84
C PHE A 160 -9.03 9.24 1.88
N ASP A 161 -8.40 9.11 0.71
CA ASP A 161 -8.33 10.20 -0.27
C ASP A 161 -9.72 10.45 -0.87
N SER A 162 -10.29 11.62 -0.55
CA SER A 162 -11.60 12.05 -1.04
C SER A 162 -11.68 12.16 -2.57
N THR A 163 -10.55 12.23 -3.29
CA THR A 163 -10.54 12.20 -4.76
C THR A 163 -11.03 10.87 -5.31
N LEU A 164 -10.93 9.77 -4.55
CA LEU A 164 -11.47 8.47 -4.98
C LEU A 164 -12.99 8.51 -5.17
N SER A 165 -13.72 9.25 -4.32
CA SER A 165 -15.18 9.39 -4.38
C SER A 165 -15.70 9.93 -5.73
N LYS A 166 -14.84 10.65 -6.45
CA LYS A 166 -15.18 11.28 -7.73
C LYS A 166 -14.86 10.38 -8.92
N ARG A 167 -14.20 9.23 -8.73
CA ARG A 167 -13.95 8.27 -9.80
C ARG A 167 -15.26 7.60 -10.21
N VAL A 168 -15.43 7.38 -11.50
CA VAL A 168 -16.63 6.79 -12.10
C VAL A 168 -16.33 5.40 -12.64
N SER A 169 -17.33 4.53 -12.63
CA SER A 169 -17.22 3.20 -13.24
C SER A 169 -16.84 3.32 -14.72
N GLY A 170 -16.00 2.41 -15.19
CA GLY A 170 -15.43 2.42 -16.53
C GLY A 170 -14.22 3.34 -16.73
N GLN A 171 -13.89 4.21 -15.76
CA GLN A 171 -12.73 5.10 -15.89
C GLN A 171 -11.43 4.27 -16.04
N PRO A 172 -10.60 4.55 -17.06
CA PRO A 172 -9.36 3.80 -17.28
C PRO A 172 -8.29 4.14 -16.22
N LEU A 173 -7.49 3.15 -15.85
CA LEU A 173 -6.39 3.26 -14.90
C LEU A 173 -5.25 2.31 -15.27
N TRP A 174 -4.01 2.65 -14.88
CA TRP A 174 -2.87 1.74 -15.07
C TRP A 174 -2.77 0.81 -13.87
N VAL A 175 -2.74 -0.49 -14.15
CA VAL A 175 -2.50 -1.54 -13.16
C VAL A 175 -1.12 -2.13 -13.41
N LEU A 176 -0.36 -2.31 -12.35
CA LEU A 176 0.85 -3.12 -12.36
C LEU A 176 0.52 -4.46 -11.70
N TYR A 177 0.79 -5.57 -12.39
CA TYR A 177 0.58 -6.91 -11.84
C TYR A 177 1.85 -7.75 -11.97
N VAL A 178 2.01 -8.73 -11.07
CA VAL A 178 3.10 -9.70 -11.12
C VAL A 178 2.68 -10.86 -12.05
N PRO A 179 3.39 -11.13 -13.16
CA PRO A 179 2.95 -12.14 -14.15
C PRO A 179 2.79 -13.55 -13.58
N GLU A 180 3.60 -13.95 -12.61
CA GLU A 180 3.51 -15.26 -11.96
C GLU A 180 2.29 -15.38 -11.02
N ASN A 181 1.71 -14.25 -10.60
CA ASN A 181 0.54 -14.21 -9.74
C ASN A 181 -0.19 -12.85 -9.89
N PRO A 182 -1.13 -12.72 -10.85
CA PRO A 182 -1.84 -11.48 -11.13
C PRO A 182 -2.66 -10.92 -9.95
N GLU A 183 -3.01 -11.74 -8.95
CA GLU A 183 -3.65 -11.27 -7.70
C GLU A 183 -2.75 -10.31 -6.91
N LYS A 184 -1.44 -10.34 -7.17
CA LYS A 184 -0.49 -9.33 -6.70
C LYS A 184 -0.45 -8.18 -7.69
N ASN A 185 -1.39 -7.25 -7.51
CA ASN A 185 -1.52 -6.06 -8.34
C ASN A 185 -1.55 -4.78 -7.51
N THR A 186 -1.30 -3.65 -8.18
CA THR A 186 -1.38 -2.31 -7.58
C THR A 186 -1.64 -1.26 -8.67
N LEU A 187 -2.14 -0.08 -8.27
CA LEU A 187 -2.39 1.02 -9.19
C LEU A 187 -1.14 1.84 -9.43
N TYR A 188 -0.99 2.35 -10.65
CA TYR A 188 0.05 3.30 -11.04
C TYR A 188 -0.53 4.60 -11.60
N PRO A 189 -0.02 5.76 -11.16
CA PRO A 189 0.79 5.97 -9.97
C PRO A 189 0.07 5.52 -8.67
N PRO A 190 0.80 5.29 -7.56
CA PRO A 190 0.19 4.92 -6.29
C PRO A 190 -0.82 5.97 -5.83
N VAL A 191 -1.94 5.51 -5.28
CA VAL A 191 -2.97 6.33 -4.65
C VAL A 191 -2.90 6.07 -3.14
N LYS A 192 -2.98 7.14 -2.34
CA LYS A 192 -2.80 7.11 -0.88
C LYS A 192 -4.14 7.06 -0.17
#